data_AF-Q98A55-F1
#
_entry.id   AF-Q98A55-F1
#
_cell.length_a   1.000
_cell.length_b   1.000
_cell.length_c   1.000
_cell.angle_alpha   90.00
_cell.angle_beta   90.00
_cell.angle_gamma   90.00
#
_symmetry.space_group_name_H-M   'P 1'
#
loop_
_entity.id
_entity.type
_entity.pdbx_description
1 polymer ?
#
loop_
_entity_poly.entity_id
_entity_poly.type
_entity_poly.pdbx_seq_one_letter_code
_entity_poly.pdbx_strand_id
1 'polypeptide(L)'
;MRRCFVSRAIRRIPRLGIPIAASIVFAGAIFAMGLMRNLEVAPLTGSIWLTWYYPSSITAANIAKEALYESLFLGKNKLNSPLWTMSIELVGSYLAFMFAFATRWFTFALVTVFAAALSFAVHIAYLPFALSFGVGVLLTRVSPAKWSHKAKIAIFLAAIYLGGFSNDILYEPIIKLSPIDFNPLKDAMHCVGATFLVASVLALPSLQRAFSSYFFPLLGRLSFSVYLLHFPILCSLGCFVYLWTIQWGHAIAASSTVVIVLVTTIIAAVPFLRLVDVKSMKVAKRVDQYLRGFCVRLRSRRLALRSTI
;
A
#
# COMPACT_ATOMS: atom_id res chain seq x y z
N MET A 1 20.00 -20.35 -2.98
CA MET A 1 18.63 -19.79 -3.15
C MET A 1 17.94 -19.40 -1.83
N ARG A 2 17.72 -20.33 -0.87
CA ARG A 2 17.02 -20.05 0.43
C ARG A 2 17.57 -18.85 1.24
N ARG A 3 18.90 -18.66 1.28
CA ARG A 3 19.57 -17.54 2.00
C ARG A 3 19.27 -16.14 1.44
N CYS A 4 18.90 -16.03 0.16
CA CYS A 4 18.55 -14.75 -0.46
C CYS A 4 17.17 -14.26 -0.02
N PHE A 5 16.26 -15.16 0.36
CA PHE A 5 14.88 -14.85 0.73
C PHE A 5 14.72 -14.41 2.18
N VAL A 6 15.32 -15.11 3.14
CA VAL A 6 15.35 -14.65 4.55
C VAL A 6 15.94 -13.24 4.64
N SER A 7 17.02 -13.02 3.88
CA SER A 7 17.62 -11.71 3.65
C SER A 7 16.65 -10.67 3.03
N ARG A 8 15.84 -11.03 2.02
CA ARG A 8 14.82 -10.14 1.43
C ARG A 8 13.66 -9.86 2.38
N ALA A 9 13.19 -10.86 3.13
CA ALA A 9 12.10 -10.74 4.08
C ALA A 9 12.49 -9.83 5.24
N ILE A 10 13.64 -10.07 5.87
CA ILE A 10 14.10 -9.26 7.01
C ILE A 10 14.36 -7.81 6.62
N ARG A 11 14.86 -7.55 5.40
CA ARG A 11 15.04 -6.18 4.89
C ARG A 11 13.74 -5.39 4.77
N ARG A 12 12.62 -6.08 4.60
CA ARG A 12 11.33 -5.42 4.35
C ARG A 12 10.81 -4.71 5.60
N ILE A 13 11.07 -5.27 6.78
CA ILE A 13 10.66 -4.69 8.07
C ILE A 13 11.25 -3.28 8.26
N PRO A 14 12.58 -3.04 8.28
CA PRO A 14 13.12 -1.69 8.43
C PRO A 14 12.84 -0.79 7.22
N ARG A 15 12.75 -1.36 6.00
CA ARG A 15 12.44 -0.58 4.79
C ARG A 15 11.04 0.04 4.83
N LEU A 16 10.04 -0.69 5.32
CA LEU A 16 8.66 -0.18 5.46
C LEU A 16 8.44 0.50 6.81
N GLY A 17 8.91 -0.13 7.89
CA GLY A 17 8.66 0.30 9.26
C GLY A 17 9.25 1.67 9.59
N ILE A 18 10.47 2.00 9.13
CA ILE A 18 11.08 3.31 9.43
C ILE A 18 10.27 4.45 8.78
N PRO A 19 9.92 4.40 7.48
CA PRO A 19 9.04 5.40 6.88
C PRO A 19 7.66 5.47 7.51
N ILE A 20 7.03 4.34 7.83
CA ILE A 20 5.75 4.29 8.54
C ILE A 20 5.83 5.00 9.90
N ALA A 21 6.84 4.66 10.71
CA ALA A 21 7.05 5.27 12.01
C ALA A 21 7.25 6.79 11.88
N ALA A 22 8.06 7.22 10.90
CA ALA A 22 8.30 8.64 10.65
C ALA A 22 7.04 9.39 10.22
N SER A 23 6.16 8.78 9.41
CA SER A 23 4.90 9.42 9.00
C SER A 23 3.89 9.51 10.15
N ILE A 24 3.86 8.52 11.04
CA ILE A 24 3.03 8.55 12.26
C ILE A 24 3.54 9.60 13.23
N VAL A 25 4.86 9.73 13.42
CA VAL A 25 5.45 10.80 14.23
C VAL A 25 5.14 12.17 13.63
N PHE A 26 5.22 12.31 12.31
CA PHE A 26 4.83 13.54 11.61
C PHE A 26 3.34 13.88 11.85
N ALA A 27 2.44 12.91 11.69
CA ALA A 27 1.01 13.08 11.98
C ALA A 27 0.75 13.43 13.46
N GLY A 28 1.44 12.73 14.36
CA GLY A 28 1.36 12.94 15.80
C GLY A 28 1.84 14.33 16.24
N ALA A 29 2.88 14.86 15.59
CA ALA A 29 3.37 16.22 15.84
C ALA A 29 2.33 17.28 15.44
N ILE A 30 1.72 17.14 14.26
CA ILE A 30 0.64 18.03 13.78
C ILE A 30 -0.58 17.94 14.71
N PHE A 31 -0.93 16.72 15.16
CA PHE A 31 -1.99 16.50 16.13
C PHE A 31 -1.71 17.18 17.48
N ALA A 32 -0.48 17.03 18.01
CA ALA A 32 -0.07 17.68 19.26
C ALA A 32 -0.07 19.21 19.19
N MET A 33 0.14 19.78 17.99
CA MET A 33 0.02 21.22 17.74
C MET A 33 -1.44 21.70 17.62
N GLY A 34 -2.44 20.81 17.69
CA GLY A 34 -3.85 21.17 17.52
C GLY A 34 -4.21 21.60 16.10
N LEU A 35 -3.42 21.19 15.09
CA LEU A 35 -3.58 21.61 13.70
C LEU A 35 -4.45 20.65 12.87
N MET A 36 -4.90 19.54 13.45
CA MET A 36 -5.85 18.63 12.81
C MET A 36 -7.24 19.25 12.82
N ARG A 37 -7.84 19.42 11.63
CA ARG A 37 -9.16 20.04 11.43
C ARG A 37 -10.17 19.08 10.81
N ASN A 38 -9.86 17.79 10.75
CA ASN A 38 -10.72 16.77 10.14
C ASN A 38 -12.09 16.64 10.82
N LEU A 39 -12.16 16.78 12.15
CA LEU A 39 -13.42 16.68 12.89
C LEU A 39 -14.34 17.88 12.64
N GLU A 40 -13.77 19.07 12.42
CA GLU A 40 -14.53 20.29 12.08
C GLU A 40 -15.11 20.22 10.66
N VAL A 41 -14.39 19.60 9.72
CA VAL A 41 -14.81 19.45 8.32
C VAL A 41 -15.79 18.29 8.11
N ALA A 42 -15.76 17.27 8.97
CA ALA A 42 -16.62 16.10 8.85
C ALA A 42 -18.13 16.42 8.71
N PRO A 43 -18.76 17.25 9.56
CA PRO A 43 -20.18 17.59 9.42
C PRO A 43 -20.48 18.42 8.17
N LEU A 44 -19.57 19.31 7.75
CA LEU A 44 -19.75 20.17 6.57
C LEU A 44 -19.72 19.37 5.26
N THR A 45 -18.99 18.26 5.24
CA THR A 45 -18.87 17.37 4.08
C THR A 45 -19.80 16.16 4.13
N GLY A 46 -20.46 15.92 5.27
CA GLY A 46 -21.19 14.67 5.55
C GLY A 46 -20.29 13.44 5.68
N SER A 47 -18.97 13.60 5.80
CA SER A 47 -18.01 12.50 5.77
C SER A 47 -17.83 11.86 7.15
N ILE A 48 -18.56 10.77 7.39
CA ILE A 48 -18.39 9.94 8.61
C ILE A 48 -16.96 9.42 8.70
N TRP A 49 -16.32 9.09 7.58
CA TRP A 49 -14.96 8.56 7.54
C TRP A 49 -13.92 9.48 8.20
N LEU A 50 -14.04 10.80 8.04
CA LEU A 50 -13.14 11.76 8.68
C LEU A 50 -13.20 11.72 10.22
N THR A 51 -14.32 11.28 10.80
CA THR A 51 -14.50 11.17 12.26
C THR A 51 -13.74 10.01 12.89
N TRP A 52 -13.27 9.04 12.11
CA TRP A 52 -12.62 7.83 12.62
C TRP A 52 -11.19 8.05 13.08
N TYR A 53 -10.61 9.19 12.72
CA TYR A 53 -9.19 9.52 12.86
C TYR A 53 -8.98 10.67 13.84
N TYR A 54 -7.83 10.64 14.50
CA TYR A 54 -7.45 11.62 15.52
C TYR A 54 -8.46 11.81 16.67
N PRO A 55 -8.97 10.74 17.32
CA PRO A 55 -9.79 10.88 18.51
C PRO A 55 -9.02 11.62 19.62
N SER A 56 -9.74 12.44 20.40
CA SER A 56 -9.18 13.30 21.45
C SER A 56 -8.45 12.53 22.57
N SER A 57 -8.61 11.21 22.65
CA SER A 57 -7.98 10.33 23.64
C SER A 57 -6.60 9.81 23.25
N ILE A 58 -6.03 10.21 22.10
CA ILE A 58 -4.69 9.76 21.68
C ILE A 58 -3.63 10.31 22.64
N THR A 59 -2.87 9.40 23.24
CA THR A 59 -1.69 9.72 24.06
C THR A 59 -0.39 9.55 23.27
N ALA A 60 0.72 10.12 23.76
CA ALA A 60 2.04 9.87 23.21
C ALA A 60 2.42 8.38 23.17
N ALA A 61 1.94 7.60 24.15
CA ALA A 61 2.13 6.16 24.18
C ALA A 61 1.39 5.43 23.05
N ASN A 62 0.18 5.90 22.67
CA ASN A 62 -0.54 5.37 21.51
C ASN A 62 0.22 5.67 20.21
N ILE A 63 0.71 6.89 20.05
CA ILE A 63 1.53 7.30 18.89
C ILE A 63 2.77 6.41 18.77
N ALA A 64 3.48 6.20 19.88
CA ALA A 64 4.68 5.37 19.90
C ALA A 64 4.37 3.89 19.55
N LYS A 65 3.32 3.30 20.12
CA LYS A 65 2.92 1.91 19.82
C LYS A 65 2.53 1.74 18.36
N GLU A 66 1.73 2.66 17.82
CA GLU A 66 1.29 2.64 16.42
C GLU A 66 2.48 2.78 15.48
N ALA A 67 3.41 3.70 15.77
CA ALA A 67 4.63 3.92 14.99
C ALA A 67 5.59 2.73 15.02
N LEU A 68 5.78 2.09 16.18
CA LEU A 68 6.79 1.05 16.36
C LEU A 68 6.37 -0.31 15.78
N TYR A 69 5.10 -0.71 15.94
CA TYR A 69 4.68 -2.04 15.53
C TYR A 69 3.22 -2.19 15.13
N GLU A 70 2.26 -1.50 15.76
CA GLU A 70 0.84 -1.83 15.52
C GLU A 70 0.43 -1.50 14.08
N SER A 71 0.97 -0.45 13.49
CA SER A 71 0.63 -0.10 12.11
C SER A 71 1.19 -1.10 11.10
N LEU A 72 2.48 -1.46 11.25
CA LEU A 72 3.15 -2.38 10.33
C LEU A 72 2.63 -3.82 10.44
N PHE A 73 2.35 -4.31 11.65
CA PHE A 73 2.01 -5.73 11.87
C PHE A 73 0.51 -5.96 12.08
N LEU A 74 -0.22 -5.03 12.69
CA LEU A 74 -1.64 -5.18 13.00
C LEU A 74 -2.55 -4.35 12.07
N GLY A 75 -1.97 -3.48 11.23
CA GLY A 75 -2.74 -2.62 10.33
C GLY A 75 -3.51 -1.50 11.05
N LYS A 76 -3.11 -1.13 12.27
CA LYS A 76 -3.70 0.03 12.94
C LYS A 76 -3.33 1.33 12.22
N ASN A 77 -4.30 2.23 12.09
CA ASN A 77 -4.21 3.37 11.18
C ASN A 77 -4.93 4.63 11.71
N LYS A 78 -5.07 4.78 13.04
CA LYS A 78 -5.82 5.89 13.64
C LYS A 78 -5.14 7.23 13.43
N LEU A 79 -3.81 7.24 13.29
CA LEU A 79 -3.02 8.43 13.01
C LEU A 79 -2.74 8.62 11.52
N ASN A 80 -2.89 7.58 10.70
CA ASN A 80 -2.64 7.68 9.28
C ASN A 80 -3.44 6.61 8.54
N SER A 81 -4.59 7.01 7.99
CA SER A 81 -5.59 6.12 7.41
C SER A 81 -5.00 5.10 6.42
N PRO A 82 -4.22 5.49 5.40
CA PRO A 82 -3.62 4.56 4.44
C PRO A 82 -2.87 3.37 5.05
N LEU A 83 -2.38 3.47 6.28
CA LEU A 83 -1.52 2.42 6.83
C LEU A 83 -2.23 1.08 7.10
N TRP A 84 -3.55 1.01 6.98
CA TRP A 84 -4.30 -0.26 7.12
C TRP A 84 -3.83 -1.35 6.15
N THR A 85 -3.35 -0.97 4.97
CA THR A 85 -2.85 -1.93 3.98
C THR A 85 -1.44 -2.44 4.27
N MET A 86 -0.68 -1.79 5.16
CA MET A 86 0.74 -2.10 5.36
C MET A 86 0.98 -3.52 5.89
N SER A 87 0.10 -4.01 6.76
CA SER A 87 0.16 -5.40 7.25
C SER A 87 -0.12 -6.40 6.13
N ILE A 88 -1.12 -6.11 5.29
CA ILE A 88 -1.47 -6.90 4.10
C ILE A 88 -0.30 -6.91 3.12
N GLU A 89 0.32 -5.76 2.87
CA GLU A 89 1.49 -5.64 2.03
C GLU A 89 2.67 -6.43 2.61
N LEU A 90 2.88 -6.37 3.94
CA LEU A 90 3.93 -7.11 4.65
C LEU A 90 3.82 -8.60 4.36
N VAL A 91 2.66 -9.16 4.71
CA VAL A 91 2.31 -10.57 4.55
C VAL A 91 2.30 -10.98 3.08
N GLY A 92 1.69 -10.17 2.21
CA GLY A 92 1.60 -10.40 0.77
C GLY A 92 2.96 -10.56 0.11
N SER A 93 3.97 -9.80 0.53
CA SER A 93 5.33 -10.01 0.02
C SER A 93 5.95 -11.33 0.45
N TYR A 94 5.67 -11.79 1.66
CA TYR A 94 6.20 -13.05 2.16
C TYR A 94 5.53 -14.21 1.42
N LEU A 95 4.22 -14.10 1.18
CA LEU A 95 3.50 -15.00 0.29
C LEU A 95 4.13 -15.01 -1.11
N ALA A 96 4.36 -13.85 -1.73
CA ALA A 96 5.02 -13.75 -3.04
C ALA A 96 6.41 -14.39 -3.08
N PHE A 97 7.21 -14.22 -2.02
CA PHE A 97 8.53 -14.86 -1.90
C PHE A 97 8.42 -16.39 -1.77
N MET A 98 7.42 -16.89 -1.04
CA MET A 98 7.15 -18.33 -0.93
C MET A 98 6.64 -18.89 -2.28
N PHE A 99 5.78 -18.15 -2.98
CA PHE A 99 5.30 -18.49 -4.33
C PHE A 99 6.45 -18.59 -5.34
N ALA A 100 7.40 -17.65 -5.33
CA ALA A 100 8.57 -17.71 -6.21
C ALA A 100 9.45 -18.95 -5.98
N PHE A 101 9.34 -19.58 -4.81
CA PHE A 101 10.03 -20.83 -4.48
C PHE A 101 9.20 -22.08 -4.83
N ALA A 102 7.87 -21.96 -4.90
CA ALA A 102 6.96 -23.04 -5.24
C ALA A 102 7.06 -23.40 -6.74
N THR A 103 7.75 -24.50 -7.05
CA THR A 103 7.98 -24.97 -8.41
C THR A 103 6.87 -25.85 -8.98
N ARG A 104 5.84 -26.24 -8.19
CA ARG A 104 4.74 -27.13 -8.63
C ARG A 104 3.37 -26.46 -8.50
N TRP A 105 2.44 -26.81 -9.39
CA TRP A 105 1.06 -26.32 -9.38
C TRP A 105 0.31 -26.59 -8.06
N PHE A 106 0.62 -27.71 -7.39
CA PHE A 106 0.04 -28.05 -6.08
C PHE A 106 0.51 -27.13 -4.95
N THR A 107 1.77 -26.67 -4.98
CA THR A 107 2.25 -25.66 -4.01
C THR A 107 1.69 -24.28 -4.31
N PHE A 108 1.36 -23.98 -5.57
CA PHE A 108 0.63 -22.76 -5.94
C PHE A 108 -0.80 -22.73 -5.36
N ALA A 109 -1.54 -23.84 -5.47
CA ALA A 109 -2.87 -23.98 -4.87
C ALA A 109 -2.80 -23.85 -3.34
N LEU A 110 -1.85 -24.52 -2.68
CA LEU A 110 -1.67 -24.46 -1.23
C LEU A 110 -1.30 -23.06 -0.70
N VAL A 111 -0.42 -22.31 -1.37
CA VAL A 111 -0.05 -20.96 -0.90
C VAL A 111 -1.20 -19.97 -1.15
N THR A 112 -1.98 -20.15 -2.21
CA THR A 112 -3.20 -19.33 -2.45
C THR A 112 -4.28 -19.65 -1.43
N VAL A 113 -4.49 -20.93 -1.11
CA VAL A 113 -5.39 -21.39 -0.04
C VAL A 113 -4.90 -20.91 1.33
N PHE A 114 -3.59 -20.91 1.59
CA PHE A 114 -3.01 -20.39 2.83
C PHE A 114 -3.14 -18.87 2.95
N ALA A 115 -2.92 -18.13 1.86
CA ALA A 115 -3.15 -16.70 1.79
C ALA A 115 -4.62 -16.34 2.04
N ALA A 116 -5.54 -17.12 1.44
CA ALA A 116 -6.97 -17.00 1.66
C ALA A 116 -7.37 -17.35 3.10
N ALA A 117 -6.83 -18.43 3.66
CA ALA A 117 -7.08 -18.86 5.04
C ALA A 117 -6.52 -17.88 6.08
N LEU A 118 -5.34 -17.30 5.83
CA LEU A 118 -4.75 -16.27 6.68
C LEU A 118 -5.55 -14.96 6.60
N SER A 119 -6.08 -14.62 5.42
CA SER A 119 -6.98 -13.48 5.26
C SER A 119 -8.31 -13.73 5.98
N PHE A 120 -8.85 -14.93 5.87
CA PHE A 120 -10.05 -15.35 6.60
C PHE A 120 -9.86 -15.32 8.13
N ALA A 121 -8.69 -15.73 8.61
CA ALA A 121 -8.36 -15.70 10.04
C ALA A 121 -8.18 -14.28 10.61
N VAL A 122 -7.91 -13.28 9.77
CA VAL A 122 -7.73 -11.88 10.20
C VAL A 122 -9.00 -11.07 9.98
N HIS A 123 -9.57 -11.08 8.77
CA HIS A 123 -10.89 -10.51 8.43
C HIS A 123 -11.26 -10.91 6.99
N ILE A 124 -12.48 -11.43 6.78
CA ILE A 124 -12.98 -11.85 5.45
C ILE A 124 -12.87 -10.75 4.37
N ALA A 125 -12.98 -9.49 4.78
CA ALA A 125 -12.84 -8.31 3.92
C ALA A 125 -11.46 -8.21 3.22
N TYR A 126 -10.43 -8.89 3.74
CA TYR A 126 -9.08 -8.83 3.16
C TYR A 126 -8.79 -9.90 2.10
N LEU A 127 -9.72 -10.83 1.88
CA LEU A 127 -9.56 -11.93 0.94
C LEU A 127 -9.26 -11.47 -0.51
N PRO A 128 -9.95 -10.47 -1.10
CA PRO A 128 -9.66 -10.01 -2.45
C PRO A 128 -8.22 -9.49 -2.63
N PHE A 129 -7.71 -8.78 -1.63
CA PHE A 129 -6.34 -8.24 -1.67
C PHE A 129 -5.29 -9.34 -1.61
N ALA A 130 -5.49 -10.36 -0.78
CA ALA A 130 -4.58 -11.50 -0.70
C ALA A 130 -4.58 -12.35 -1.98
N LEU A 131 -5.75 -12.58 -2.57
CA LEU A 131 -5.88 -13.27 -3.86
C LEU A 131 -5.13 -12.53 -4.98
N SER A 132 -5.13 -11.19 -4.94
CA SER A 132 -4.41 -10.36 -5.92
C SER A 132 -2.90 -10.64 -5.96
N PHE A 133 -2.27 -11.03 -4.83
CA PHE A 133 -0.87 -11.47 -4.83
C PHE A 133 -0.67 -12.78 -5.59
N GLY A 134 -1.57 -13.74 -5.42
CA GLY A 134 -1.54 -15.01 -6.15
C GLY A 134 -1.73 -14.81 -7.65
N VAL A 135 -2.68 -13.94 -8.03
CA VAL A 135 -2.92 -13.56 -9.43
C VAL A 135 -1.70 -12.85 -10.02
N GLY A 136 -1.07 -11.93 -9.29
CA GLY A 136 0.16 -11.27 -9.73
C GLY A 136 1.30 -12.25 -10.02
N VAL A 137 1.41 -13.34 -9.24
CA VAL A 137 2.36 -14.43 -9.52
C VAL A 137 1.96 -15.20 -10.79
N LEU A 138 0.68 -15.52 -10.98
CA LEU A 138 0.22 -16.18 -12.21
C LEU A 138 0.50 -15.34 -13.46
N LEU A 139 0.38 -14.02 -13.36
CA LEU A 139 0.71 -13.10 -14.44
C LEU A 139 2.16 -13.24 -14.93
N THR A 140 3.09 -13.72 -14.09
CA THR A 140 4.47 -13.99 -14.50
C THR A 140 4.62 -15.25 -15.37
N ARG A 141 3.64 -16.16 -15.33
CA ARG A 141 3.65 -17.42 -16.07
C ARG A 141 2.86 -17.36 -17.38
N VAL A 142 1.96 -16.40 -17.50
CA VAL A 142 1.30 -16.09 -18.77
C VAL A 142 2.15 -15.13 -19.59
N SER A 143 1.95 -15.11 -20.90
CA SER A 143 2.58 -14.12 -21.79
C SER A 143 1.51 -13.23 -22.43
N PRO A 144 1.00 -12.20 -21.73
CA PRO A 144 0.01 -11.27 -22.29
C PRO A 144 0.45 -10.61 -23.59
N ALA A 145 1.78 -10.49 -23.81
CA ALA A 145 2.36 -10.01 -25.05
C ALA A 145 1.93 -10.81 -26.29
N LYS A 146 1.62 -12.10 -26.15
CA LYS A 146 1.19 -13.00 -27.24
C LYS A 146 -0.30 -12.90 -27.56
N TRP A 147 -1.10 -12.17 -26.77
CA TRP A 147 -2.53 -12.02 -27.03
C TRP A 147 -2.80 -11.23 -28.30
N SER A 148 -3.97 -11.45 -28.91
CA SER A 148 -4.41 -10.66 -30.07
C SER A 148 -4.55 -9.19 -29.69
N HIS A 149 -4.35 -8.29 -30.66
CA HIS A 149 -4.46 -6.85 -30.40
C HIS A 149 -5.83 -6.45 -29.84
N LYS A 150 -6.91 -7.07 -30.34
CA LYS A 150 -8.28 -6.88 -29.81
C LYS A 150 -8.38 -7.28 -28.34
N ALA A 151 -7.82 -8.42 -27.94
CA ALA A 151 -7.82 -8.85 -26.55
C ALA A 151 -7.05 -7.88 -25.64
N LYS A 152 -5.93 -7.32 -26.12
CA LYS A 152 -5.13 -6.32 -25.38
C LYS A 152 -5.90 -5.02 -25.14
N ILE A 153 -6.64 -4.55 -26.14
CA ILE A 153 -7.49 -3.36 -25.98
C ILE A 153 -8.68 -3.68 -25.08
N ALA A 154 -9.34 -4.82 -25.27
CA ALA A 154 -10.49 -5.22 -24.46
C ALA A 154 -10.14 -5.32 -22.97
N ILE A 155 -9.01 -5.97 -22.62
CA ILE A 155 -8.58 -6.05 -21.22
C ILE A 155 -8.17 -4.69 -20.66
N PHE A 156 -7.60 -3.79 -21.47
CA PHE A 156 -7.28 -2.43 -21.05
C PHE A 156 -8.53 -1.62 -20.76
N LEU A 157 -9.53 -1.65 -21.65
CA LEU A 157 -10.81 -0.97 -21.43
C LEU A 157 -11.55 -1.55 -20.22
N ALA A 158 -11.54 -2.88 -20.06
CA ALA A 158 -12.09 -3.53 -18.88
C ALA A 158 -11.35 -3.12 -17.60
N ALA A 159 -10.02 -2.93 -17.65
CA ALA A 159 -9.24 -2.44 -16.52
C ALA A 159 -9.68 -1.04 -16.09
N ILE A 160 -9.87 -0.12 -17.04
CA ILE A 160 -10.34 1.24 -16.75
C ILE A 160 -11.77 1.21 -16.21
N TYR A 161 -12.66 0.43 -16.84
CA TYR A 161 -14.06 0.30 -16.41
C TYR A 161 -14.17 -0.26 -14.98
N LEU A 162 -13.51 -1.38 -14.69
CA LEU A 162 -13.55 -2.03 -13.38
C LEU A 162 -12.76 -1.26 -12.32
N GLY A 163 -11.65 -0.63 -12.69
CA GLY A 163 -10.87 0.22 -11.79
C GLY A 163 -11.60 1.50 -11.39
N GLY A 164 -12.48 2.00 -12.25
CA GLY A 164 -13.36 3.14 -11.97
C GLY A 164 -14.63 2.81 -11.17
N PHE A 165 -14.85 1.54 -10.81
CA PHE A 165 -16.11 1.09 -10.19
C PHE A 165 -16.47 1.91 -8.95
N SER A 166 -17.62 2.58 -9.02
CA SER A 166 -18.11 3.56 -8.04
C SER A 166 -19.63 3.47 -7.91
N ASN A 167 -20.21 4.23 -6.97
CA ASN A 167 -21.66 4.29 -6.79
C ASN A 167 -22.27 5.36 -7.71
N ASP A 168 -22.10 5.18 -9.01
CA ASP A 168 -22.59 6.08 -10.05
C ASP A 168 -23.50 5.33 -11.04
N ILE A 169 -24.28 6.08 -11.82
CA ILE A 169 -25.25 5.54 -12.79
C ILE A 169 -24.65 4.53 -13.77
N LEU A 170 -23.37 4.68 -14.09
CA LEU A 170 -22.61 3.80 -14.99
C LEU A 170 -22.52 2.34 -14.47
N TYR A 171 -22.54 2.16 -13.15
CA TYR A 171 -22.36 0.87 -12.48
C TYR A 171 -23.64 0.35 -11.83
N GLU A 172 -24.70 1.16 -11.80
CA GLU A 172 -25.99 0.84 -11.18
C GLU A 172 -26.57 -0.52 -11.63
N PRO A 173 -26.54 -0.92 -12.91
CA PRO A 173 -27.04 -2.24 -13.31
C PRO A 173 -26.28 -3.39 -12.65
N ILE A 174 -24.96 -3.28 -12.52
CA ILE A 174 -24.11 -4.30 -11.89
C ILE A 174 -24.38 -4.35 -10.39
N ILE A 175 -24.52 -3.18 -9.76
CA ILE A 175 -24.80 -3.06 -8.32
C ILE A 175 -26.16 -3.69 -7.98
N LYS A 176 -27.21 -3.37 -8.74
CA LYS A 176 -28.58 -3.87 -8.49
C LYS A 176 -28.73 -5.37 -8.73
N LEU A 177 -27.98 -5.93 -9.68
CA LEU A 177 -28.01 -7.37 -9.99
C LEU A 177 -27.10 -8.20 -9.06
N SER A 178 -26.20 -7.55 -8.32
CA SER A 178 -25.27 -8.25 -7.43
C SER A 178 -25.98 -8.71 -6.15
N PRO A 179 -25.83 -9.98 -5.74
CA PRO A 179 -26.29 -10.46 -4.44
C PRO A 179 -25.34 -10.05 -3.28
N ILE A 180 -24.26 -9.33 -3.59
CA ILE A 180 -23.21 -8.92 -2.64
C ILE A 180 -23.35 -7.42 -2.38
N ASP A 181 -23.20 -7.03 -1.11
CA ASP A 181 -23.14 -5.64 -0.69
C ASP A 181 -22.13 -4.82 -1.50
N PHE A 182 -22.39 -3.52 -1.61
CA PHE A 182 -21.62 -2.63 -2.46
C PHE A 182 -20.12 -2.58 -2.12
N ASN A 183 -19.75 -2.53 -0.84
CA ASN A 183 -18.34 -2.37 -0.45
C ASN A 183 -17.47 -3.59 -0.81
N PRO A 184 -17.83 -4.84 -0.44
CA PRO A 184 -17.10 -6.02 -0.90
C PRO A 184 -17.10 -6.19 -2.42
N LEU A 185 -18.21 -5.86 -3.09
CA LEU A 185 -18.29 -5.89 -4.54
C LEU A 185 -17.30 -4.90 -5.17
N LYS A 186 -17.26 -3.66 -4.66
CA LYS A 186 -16.35 -2.62 -5.12
C LYS A 186 -14.89 -3.04 -4.95
N ASP A 187 -14.52 -3.55 -3.77
CA ASP A 187 -13.15 -4.03 -3.52
C ASP A 187 -12.75 -5.15 -4.49
N ALA A 188 -13.66 -6.09 -4.78
CA ALA A 188 -13.44 -7.16 -5.74
C ALA A 188 -13.28 -6.61 -7.18
N MET A 189 -14.15 -5.70 -7.62
CA MET A 189 -14.05 -5.06 -8.95
C MET A 189 -12.74 -4.30 -9.10
N HIS A 190 -12.32 -3.56 -8.07
CA HIS A 190 -11.03 -2.86 -8.07
C HIS A 190 -9.84 -3.83 -8.15
N CYS A 191 -9.88 -4.97 -7.44
CA CYS A 191 -8.84 -6.00 -7.53
C CYS A 191 -8.74 -6.63 -8.93
N VAL A 192 -9.89 -6.92 -9.56
CA VAL A 192 -9.95 -7.43 -10.94
C VAL A 192 -9.46 -6.36 -11.93
N GLY A 193 -9.93 -5.13 -11.78
CA GLY A 193 -9.48 -3.99 -12.59
C GLY A 193 -7.97 -3.75 -12.50
N ALA A 194 -7.41 -3.80 -11.29
CA ALA A 194 -5.96 -3.69 -11.08
C ALA A 194 -5.19 -4.84 -11.74
N THR A 195 -5.69 -6.08 -11.66
CA THR A 195 -5.12 -7.24 -12.35
C THR A 195 -5.09 -7.01 -13.86
N PHE A 196 -6.22 -6.58 -14.43
CA PHE A 196 -6.34 -6.30 -15.85
C PHE A 196 -5.45 -5.14 -16.27
N LEU A 197 -5.28 -4.11 -15.44
CA LEU A 197 -4.37 -3.00 -15.70
C LEU A 197 -2.92 -3.48 -15.79
N VAL A 198 -2.47 -4.28 -14.83
CA VAL A 198 -1.11 -4.86 -14.85
C VAL A 198 -0.94 -5.75 -16.09
N ALA A 199 -1.89 -6.62 -16.39
CA ALA A 199 -1.86 -7.46 -17.58
C ALA A 199 -1.81 -6.63 -18.88
N SER A 200 -2.55 -5.52 -18.94
CA SER A 200 -2.56 -4.58 -20.07
C SER A 200 -1.20 -3.92 -20.27
N VAL A 201 -0.57 -3.44 -19.19
CA VAL A 201 0.79 -2.87 -19.25
C VAL A 201 1.80 -3.92 -19.71
N LEU A 202 1.68 -5.19 -19.28
CA LEU A 202 2.54 -6.27 -19.76
C LEU A 202 2.29 -6.64 -21.23
N ALA A 203 1.08 -6.41 -21.75
CA ALA A 203 0.69 -6.81 -23.09
C ALA A 203 0.96 -5.73 -24.18
N LEU A 204 0.90 -4.45 -23.81
CA LEU A 204 0.92 -3.30 -24.73
C LEU A 204 2.24 -2.52 -24.65
N PRO A 205 3.11 -2.59 -25.69
CA PRO A 205 4.37 -1.83 -25.72
C PRO A 205 4.19 -0.32 -25.64
N SER A 206 3.06 0.23 -26.13
CA SER A 206 2.78 1.66 -26.04
C SER A 206 2.58 2.13 -24.60
N LEU A 207 1.89 1.33 -23.76
CA LEU A 207 1.76 1.63 -22.33
C LEU A 207 3.11 1.52 -21.62
N GLN A 208 3.92 0.51 -21.94
CA GLN A 208 5.26 0.36 -21.38
C GLN A 208 6.15 1.57 -21.73
N ARG A 209 6.13 2.04 -22.98
CA ARG A 209 6.87 3.25 -23.40
C ARG A 209 6.39 4.49 -22.64
N ALA A 210 5.08 4.67 -22.49
CA ALA A 210 4.52 5.79 -21.74
C ALA A 210 4.98 5.76 -20.27
N PHE A 211 4.84 4.63 -19.58
CA PHE A 211 5.24 4.49 -18.17
C PHE A 211 6.76 4.44 -17.95
N SER A 212 7.54 4.17 -18.99
CA SER A 212 9.02 4.21 -18.94
C SER A 212 9.61 5.58 -19.32
N SER A 213 8.76 6.57 -19.63
CA SER A 213 9.20 7.96 -19.86
C SER A 213 9.81 8.58 -18.59
N TYR A 214 10.34 9.80 -18.64
CA TYR A 214 11.02 10.41 -17.49
C TYR A 214 10.10 10.65 -16.27
N PHE A 215 8.84 11.02 -16.51
CA PHE A 215 7.93 11.51 -15.47
C PHE A 215 7.41 10.41 -14.54
N PHE A 216 6.95 9.27 -15.07
CA PHE A 216 6.34 8.22 -14.26
C PHE A 216 7.31 7.50 -13.30
N PRO A 217 8.57 7.21 -13.66
CA PRO A 217 9.57 6.72 -12.73
C PRO A 217 9.93 7.75 -11.64
N LEU A 218 9.91 9.07 -11.95
CA LEU A 218 10.07 10.10 -10.93
C LEU A 218 8.92 10.04 -9.92
N LEU A 219 7.67 9.97 -10.40
CA LEU A 219 6.50 9.83 -9.54
C LEU A 219 6.54 8.51 -8.76
N GLY A 220 7.01 7.43 -9.38
CA GLY A 220 7.20 6.12 -8.75
C GLY A 220 8.25 6.12 -7.64
N ARG A 221 9.28 6.98 -7.71
CA ARG A 221 10.24 7.19 -6.61
C ARG A 221 9.62 7.95 -5.43
N LEU A 222 8.70 8.87 -5.69
CA LEU A 222 8.03 9.67 -4.66
C LEU A 222 6.78 8.98 -4.09
N SER A 223 6.22 7.99 -4.79
CA SER A 223 4.91 7.38 -4.51
C SER A 223 4.75 6.96 -3.05
N PHE A 224 5.74 6.30 -2.48
CA PHE A 224 5.66 5.86 -1.09
C PHE A 224 5.70 7.02 -0.09
N SER A 225 6.46 8.06 -0.38
CA SER A 225 6.49 9.27 0.46
C SER A 225 5.17 10.06 0.35
N VAL A 226 4.63 10.18 -0.86
CA VAL A 226 3.30 10.78 -1.10
C VAL A 226 2.21 9.99 -0.37
N TYR A 227 2.25 8.66 -0.50
CA TYR A 227 1.33 7.75 0.18
C TYR A 227 1.30 7.96 1.69
N LEU A 228 2.47 8.09 2.32
CA LEU A 228 2.58 8.23 3.76
C LEU A 228 2.18 9.63 4.27
N LEU A 229 2.35 10.68 3.46
CA LEU A 229 2.18 12.06 3.91
C LEU A 229 0.83 12.67 3.51
N HIS A 230 0.17 12.19 2.45
CA HIS A 230 -1.03 12.85 1.94
C HIS A 230 -2.15 12.92 2.97
N PHE A 231 -2.34 11.88 3.77
CA PHE A 231 -3.45 11.82 4.73
C PHE A 231 -3.27 12.78 5.92
N PRO A 232 -2.12 12.82 6.62
CA PRO A 232 -1.87 13.85 7.63
C PRO A 232 -1.97 15.28 7.08
N ILE A 233 -1.51 15.52 5.85
CA ILE A 233 -1.63 16.84 5.19
C ILE A 233 -3.09 17.17 4.87
N LEU A 234 -3.88 16.19 4.40
CA LEU A 234 -5.30 16.32 4.14
C LEU A 234 -6.08 16.69 5.41
N CYS A 235 -5.84 15.98 6.52
CA CYS A 235 -6.53 16.21 7.79
C CYS A 235 -6.12 17.51 8.49
N SER A 236 -5.00 18.11 8.10
CA SER A 236 -4.51 19.38 8.64
C SER A 236 -4.72 20.52 7.64
N LEU A 237 -3.70 20.84 6.83
CA LEU A 237 -3.72 21.94 5.88
C LEU A 237 -4.89 21.82 4.89
N GLY A 238 -5.21 20.62 4.41
CA GLY A 238 -6.34 20.41 3.51
C GLY A 238 -7.66 20.82 4.15
N CYS A 239 -7.95 20.31 5.34
CA CYS A 239 -9.15 20.67 6.10
C CYS A 239 -9.17 22.15 6.49
N PHE A 240 -8.02 22.75 6.82
CA PHE A 240 -7.92 24.19 7.07
C PHE A 240 -8.32 25.02 5.82
N VAL A 241 -7.77 24.69 4.65
CA VAL A 241 -8.12 25.37 3.40
C VAL A 241 -9.59 25.17 3.06
N TYR A 242 -10.13 23.97 3.27
CA TYR A 242 -11.55 23.70 3.09
C TYR A 242 -12.41 24.64 3.93
N LEU A 243 -12.12 24.77 5.23
CA LEU A 243 -12.85 25.66 6.14
C LEU A 243 -12.76 27.12 5.73
N TRP A 244 -11.62 27.56 5.19
CA TRP A 244 -11.44 28.94 4.73
C TRP A 244 -12.23 29.26 3.46
N THR A 245 -12.41 28.26 2.60
CA THR A 245 -12.93 28.43 1.24
C THR A 245 -14.40 28.01 1.09
N ILE A 246 -14.97 27.30 2.08
CA ILE A 246 -16.36 26.82 2.05
C ILE A 246 -17.40 27.95 1.94
N GLN A 247 -17.07 29.15 2.42
CA GLN A 247 -17.88 30.35 2.24
C GLN A 247 -18.12 30.72 0.76
N TRP A 248 -17.27 30.25 -0.15
CA TRP A 248 -17.41 30.43 -1.60
C TRP A 248 -18.07 29.22 -2.29
N GLY A 249 -18.57 28.27 -1.52
CA GLY A 249 -19.27 27.09 -2.00
C GLY A 249 -18.42 25.81 -2.01
N HIS A 250 -19.11 24.68 -1.92
CA HIS A 250 -18.49 23.36 -1.76
C HIS A 250 -17.52 23.01 -2.88
N ALA A 251 -17.86 23.32 -4.14
CA ALA A 251 -17.02 23.00 -5.29
C ALA A 251 -15.66 23.70 -5.21
N ILE A 252 -15.64 25.01 -4.91
CA ILE A 252 -14.42 25.80 -4.77
C ILE A 252 -13.59 25.26 -3.58
N ALA A 253 -14.25 24.93 -2.47
CA ALA A 253 -13.57 24.39 -1.31
C ALA A 253 -12.93 23.02 -1.57
N ALA A 254 -13.65 22.12 -2.23
CA ALA A 254 -13.13 20.82 -2.62
C ALA A 254 -11.97 20.94 -3.61
N SER A 255 -12.12 21.75 -4.67
CA SER A 255 -11.07 21.92 -5.69
C SER A 255 -9.81 22.55 -5.12
N SER A 256 -9.93 23.62 -4.32
CA SER A 256 -8.77 24.25 -3.67
C SER A 256 -8.08 23.31 -2.69
N THR A 257 -8.85 22.51 -1.92
CA THR A 257 -8.32 21.48 -1.02
C THR A 257 -7.54 20.41 -1.78
N VAL A 258 -8.08 19.90 -2.90
CA VAL A 258 -7.37 18.91 -3.73
C VAL A 258 -6.05 19.46 -4.25
N VAL A 259 -6.07 20.68 -4.80
CA VAL A 259 -4.85 21.32 -5.35
C VAL A 259 -3.81 21.53 -4.26
N ILE A 260 -4.19 22.11 -3.11
CA ILE A 260 -3.23 22.42 -2.05
C ILE A 260 -2.67 21.15 -1.41
N VAL A 261 -3.49 20.12 -1.19
CA VAL A 261 -3.05 18.84 -0.64
C VAL A 261 -2.10 18.15 -1.62
N LEU A 262 -2.43 18.11 -2.91
CA LEU A 262 -1.59 17.50 -3.93
C LEU A 262 -0.21 18.18 -4.00
N VAL A 263 -0.19 19.51 -4.14
CA VAL A 263 1.05 20.30 -4.25
C VAL A 263 1.89 20.15 -2.98
N THR A 264 1.28 20.36 -1.81
CA THR A 264 2.01 20.28 -0.53
C THR A 264 2.53 18.87 -0.27
N THR A 265 1.76 17.84 -0.61
CA THR A 265 2.21 16.44 -0.46
C THR A 265 3.38 16.13 -1.36
N ILE A 266 3.36 16.56 -2.63
CA ILE A 266 4.49 16.35 -3.55
C ILE A 266 5.73 17.09 -3.03
N ILE A 267 5.60 18.34 -2.59
CA ILE A 267 6.70 19.13 -2.02
C ILE A 267 7.26 18.43 -0.78
N ALA A 268 6.41 18.00 0.15
CA ALA A 268 6.82 17.32 1.38
C ALA A 268 7.39 15.91 1.14
N ALA A 269 6.96 15.23 0.07
CA ALA A 269 7.46 13.92 -0.31
C ALA A 269 8.94 13.95 -0.74
N VAL A 270 9.44 15.05 -1.31
CA VAL A 270 10.84 15.17 -1.75
C VAL A 270 11.83 15.08 -0.57
N PRO A 271 11.74 15.91 0.49
CA PRO A 271 12.62 15.77 1.65
C PRO A 271 12.37 14.46 2.38
N PHE A 272 11.12 13.99 2.49
CA PHE A 272 10.82 12.71 3.15
C PHE A 272 11.48 11.52 2.45
N LEU A 273 11.44 11.47 1.12
CA LEU A 273 12.15 10.48 0.32
C LEU A 273 13.65 10.49 0.65
N ARG A 274 14.29 11.67 0.65
CA ARG A 274 15.74 11.80 0.87
C ARG A 274 16.15 11.50 2.30
N LEU A 275 15.39 12.01 3.27
CA LEU A 275 15.74 11.99 4.69
C LEU A 275 15.31 10.70 5.39
N VAL A 276 14.24 10.06 4.94
CA VAL A 276 13.63 8.90 5.60
C VAL A 276 13.72 7.67 4.70
N ASP A 277 13.10 7.70 3.52
CA ASP A 277 12.96 6.49 2.70
C ASP A 277 14.31 5.96 2.18
N VAL A 278 15.15 6.81 1.57
CA VAL A 278 16.49 6.41 1.14
C VAL A 278 17.35 5.92 2.32
N LYS A 279 17.20 6.52 3.50
CA LYS A 279 17.92 6.07 4.70
C LYS A 279 17.40 4.73 5.22
N SER A 280 16.09 4.48 5.15
CA SER A 280 15.48 3.19 5.52
C SER A 280 16.07 2.05 4.67
N MET A 281 16.26 2.28 3.38
CA MET A 281 16.87 1.32 2.47
C MET A 281 18.34 1.02 2.83
N LYS A 282 19.10 2.05 3.23
CA LYS A 282 20.48 1.88 3.70
C LYS A 282 20.53 1.08 5.00
N VAL A 283 19.65 1.36 5.95
CA VAL A 283 19.53 0.60 7.21
C VAL A 283 19.17 -0.86 6.92
N ALA A 284 18.17 -1.10 6.07
CA ALA A 284 17.80 -2.44 5.65
C ALA A 284 19.00 -3.21 5.06
N LYS A 285 19.80 -2.58 4.20
CA LYS A 285 21.02 -3.18 3.63
C LYS A 285 22.06 -3.52 4.70
N ARG A 286 22.26 -2.67 5.71
CA ARG A 286 23.18 -2.94 6.83
C ARG A 286 22.72 -4.12 7.69
N VAL A 287 21.43 -4.17 8.02
CA VAL A 287 20.83 -5.29 8.77
C VAL A 287 21.06 -6.62 8.03
N ASP A 288 20.86 -6.64 6.71
CA ASP A 288 21.13 -7.82 5.88
C ASP A 288 22.60 -8.25 5.91
N GLN A 289 23.53 -7.30 5.75
CA GLN A 289 24.96 -7.58 5.80
C GLN A 289 25.39 -8.15 7.15
N TYR A 290 24.90 -7.56 8.24
CA TYR A 290 25.18 -8.02 9.61
C TYR A 290 24.70 -9.45 9.84
N LEU A 291 23.46 -9.76 9.44
CA LEU A 291 22.87 -11.10 9.59
C LEU A 291 23.61 -12.14 8.76
N ARG A 292 24.01 -11.81 7.53
CA ARG A 292 24.84 -12.69 6.70
C ARG A 292 26.18 -12.98 7.36
N GLY A 293 26.85 -11.95 7.88
CA GLY A 293 28.12 -12.09 8.61
C GLY A 293 27.96 -12.96 9.87
N PHE A 294 26.90 -12.76 10.64
CA PHE A 294 26.58 -13.57 11.82
C PHE A 294 26.34 -15.05 11.47
N CYS A 295 25.56 -15.35 10.43
CA CYS A 295 25.32 -16.73 9.99
C CYS A 295 26.61 -17.41 9.51
N VAL A 296 27.52 -16.70 8.83
CA VAL A 296 28.81 -17.25 8.41
C VAL A 296 29.67 -17.60 9.62
N ARG A 297 29.76 -16.71 10.63
CA ARG A 297 30.49 -16.95 11.89
C ARG A 297 29.93 -18.12 12.71
N LEU A 298 28.62 -18.28 12.77
CA LEU A 298 28.00 -19.44 13.43
C LEU A 298 28.32 -20.75 12.72
N ARG A 299 28.41 -20.74 11.39
CA ARG A 299 28.73 -21.93 10.60
C ARG A 299 30.19 -22.33 10.75
N SER A 300 31.13 -21.38 10.75
CA SER A 300 32.54 -21.67 11.00
C SER A 300 32.73 -22.24 12.41
N ARG A 301 32.05 -21.71 13.43
CA ARG A 301 32.05 -22.29 14.79
C ARG A 301 31.48 -23.71 14.84
N ARG A 302 30.37 -23.99 14.15
CA ARG A 302 29.80 -25.35 14.08
C ARG A 302 30.69 -26.34 13.33
N LEU A 303 31.40 -25.91 12.30
CA LEU A 303 32.36 -26.75 11.58
C LEU A 303 33.59 -27.03 12.45
N ALA A 304 34.12 -26.02 13.14
CA ALA A 304 35.22 -26.19 14.09
C ALA A 304 34.88 -27.15 15.24
N LEU A 305 33.66 -27.08 15.78
CA LEU A 305 33.18 -28.00 16.83
C LEU A 305 33.00 -29.44 16.33
N ARG A 306 32.75 -29.64 15.02
CA ARG A 306 32.63 -30.97 14.41
C ARG A 306 33.96 -31.57 13.98
N SER A 307 35.03 -30.79 13.87
CA SER A 307 36.39 -31.28 13.59
C SER A 307 37.18 -31.64 14.85
N THR A 308 36.63 -31.35 16.03
CA THR A 308 37.19 -31.70 17.35
C THR A 308 36.51 -32.91 18.00
N ILE A 309 35.57 -33.57 17.30
CA ILE A 309 34.96 -34.86 17.65
C ILE A 309 35.38 -35.84 16.57
#